data_AF-A0A2D9CLF9-F1
#
_entry.id   AF-A0A2D9CLF9-F1
#
_cell.length_a   1.000
_cell.length_b   1.000
_cell.length_c   1.000
_cell.angle_alpha   90.00
_cell.angle_beta   90.00
_cell.angle_gamma   90.00
#
_symmetry.space_group_name_H-M   'P 1'
#
loop_
_entity.id
_entity.type
_entity.pdbx_description
1 polymer ?
#
loop_
_entity_poly.entity_id
_entity_poly.type
_entity_poly.pdbx_seq_one_letter_code
_entity_poly.pdbx_strand_id
1 'polypeptide(L)'
;MSKSHICPSCLTELGRVRVSPDPHYGLAVVVCTKCQQATVRVKHPDRVFWKQFHQLRSSLVRLWLAMLFSALSIGSLVGMAFWVQSELTLAQGRLVMPDLANPSVATQLLIAGIIVLLTGCITRAIYAHRKFIEVVGLFLLLTFFFVTIDASFGGVMRFVRDLVGSDVTIDLPSGRELQRRLLTLMVFIPVLLAGMGLGELLNRMLVKGERKRISRIRKRLRRRQSRQD
;
A
#
# COMPACT_ATOMS: atom_id res chain seq x y z
N MET A 1 24.05 -5.39 22.39
CA MET A 1 24.45 -4.67 23.62
C MET A 1 23.64 -5.14 24.82
N SER A 2 24.29 -5.86 25.73
CA SER A 2 23.75 -6.33 27.01
C SER A 2 23.30 -5.14 27.87
N LYS A 3 22.16 -5.29 28.55
CA LYS A 3 21.72 -4.32 29.57
C LYS A 3 22.29 -4.79 30.89
N SER A 4 23.46 -4.28 31.29
CA SER A 4 23.92 -4.41 32.65
C SER A 4 22.92 -3.66 33.54
N HIS A 5 22.24 -4.39 34.40
CA HIS A 5 21.47 -3.84 35.51
C HIS A 5 22.18 -4.36 36.75
N ILE A 6 22.51 -3.49 37.69
CA ILE A 6 23.37 -3.83 38.82
C ILE A 6 22.52 -3.74 40.10
N CYS A 7 22.62 -4.74 40.96
CA CYS A 7 21.98 -4.70 42.27
C CYS A 7 22.60 -3.58 43.13
N PRO A 8 21.82 -2.65 43.70
CA PRO A 8 22.36 -1.52 44.46
C PRO A 8 23.05 -1.96 45.76
N SER A 9 22.67 -3.10 46.32
CA SER A 9 23.16 -3.53 47.64
C SER A 9 24.42 -4.39 47.56
N CYS A 10 24.52 -5.28 46.57
CA CYS A 10 25.64 -6.22 46.44
C CYS A 10 26.42 -6.10 45.13
N LEU A 11 26.12 -5.08 44.31
CA LEU A 11 26.77 -4.77 43.04
C LEU A 11 26.84 -5.91 42.02
N THR A 12 25.99 -6.94 42.17
CA THR A 12 25.95 -8.08 41.26
C THR A 12 25.22 -7.71 39.97
N GLU A 13 25.76 -8.12 38.82
CA GLU A 13 25.13 -7.88 37.51
C GLU A 13 23.91 -8.79 37.30
N LEU A 14 22.73 -8.18 37.22
CA LEU A 14 21.42 -8.80 37.02
C LEU A 14 20.99 -8.83 35.55
N GLY A 15 21.89 -8.50 34.61
CA GLY A 15 21.56 -8.34 33.19
C GLY A 15 20.90 -9.58 32.56
N ARG A 16 21.29 -10.78 33.02
CA ARG A 16 20.85 -12.10 32.55
C ARG A 16 19.72 -12.72 33.38
N VAL A 17 19.38 -12.15 34.54
CA VAL A 17 18.35 -12.71 35.42
C VAL A 17 16.96 -12.48 34.81
N ARG A 18 16.09 -13.48 34.91
CA ARG A 18 14.74 -13.44 34.36
C ARG A 18 13.90 -12.39 35.09
N VAL A 19 13.19 -11.57 34.32
CA VAL A 19 12.30 -10.53 34.86
C VAL A 19 10.95 -11.16 35.19
N SER A 20 10.44 -10.92 36.40
CA SER A 20 9.06 -11.24 36.76
C SER A 20 8.22 -9.95 36.78
N PRO A 21 7.08 -9.90 36.07
CA PRO A 21 6.19 -8.75 36.16
C PRO A 21 5.49 -8.73 37.52
N ASP A 22 5.55 -7.60 38.20
CA ASP A 22 4.80 -7.35 39.43
C ASP A 22 3.28 -7.47 39.16
N PRO A 23 2.52 -8.29 39.92
CA PRO A 23 1.09 -8.46 39.73
C PRO A 23 0.26 -7.18 40.00
N HIS A 24 0.72 -6.27 40.87
CA HIS A 24 -0.03 -5.06 41.21
C HIS A 24 0.29 -3.90 40.27
N TYR A 25 1.58 -3.62 40.01
CA TYR A 25 2.01 -2.45 39.25
C TYR A 25 2.51 -2.75 37.84
N GLY A 26 2.69 -4.03 37.47
CA GLY A 26 3.23 -4.42 36.16
C GLY A 26 4.69 -4.01 35.94
N LEU A 27 5.40 -3.67 37.02
CA LEU A 27 6.80 -3.27 36.98
C LEU A 27 7.68 -4.48 36.68
N ALA A 28 8.76 -4.25 35.95
CA ALA A 28 9.75 -5.27 35.62
C ALA A 28 10.66 -5.51 36.83
N VAL A 29 10.25 -6.38 37.74
CA VAL A 29 10.99 -6.69 38.97
C VAL A 29 11.99 -7.82 38.72
N VAL A 30 13.20 -7.66 39.23
CA VAL A 30 14.27 -8.66 39.20
C VAL A 30 14.73 -8.87 40.64
N VAL A 31 14.69 -10.12 41.08
CA VAL A 31 15.18 -10.52 42.41
C VAL A 31 16.65 -10.90 42.29
N CYS A 32 17.50 -10.33 43.14
CA CYS A 32 18.92 -10.64 43.14
C CYS A 32 19.17 -12.07 43.66
N THR A 33 19.96 -12.87 42.92
CA THR A 33 20.27 -14.25 43.33
C THR A 33 21.21 -14.33 44.54
N LYS A 34 21.97 -13.27 44.85
CA LYS A 34 22.88 -13.24 46.01
C LYS A 34 22.22 -12.71 47.28
N CYS A 35 21.60 -11.53 47.23
CA CYS A 35 21.03 -10.88 48.41
C CYS A 35 19.50 -10.99 48.52
N GLN A 36 18.83 -11.64 47.55
CA GLN A 36 17.36 -11.78 47.49
C GLN A 36 16.57 -10.46 47.47
N GLN A 37 17.24 -9.32 47.31
CA GLN A 37 16.56 -8.04 47.27
C GLN A 37 15.89 -7.83 45.89
N ALA A 38 14.62 -7.46 45.92
CA ALA A 38 13.85 -7.10 44.74
C ALA A 38 14.28 -5.72 44.23
N THR A 39 14.58 -5.62 42.95
CA THR A 39 14.97 -4.37 42.30
C THR A 39 14.16 -4.16 41.03
N VAL A 40 13.76 -2.92 40.76
CA VAL A 40 13.01 -2.57 39.55
C VAL A 40 13.99 -2.31 38.41
N ARG A 41 13.79 -3.01 37.28
CA ARG A 41 14.59 -2.80 36.08
C ARG A 41 14.14 -1.54 35.36
N VAL A 42 14.80 -0.42 35.67
CA VAL A 42 14.60 0.85 34.97
C VAL A 42 15.10 0.71 33.52
N LYS A 43 14.27 1.06 32.55
CA LYS A 43 14.71 1.18 31.15
C LYS A 43 15.39 2.53 30.98
N HIS A 44 16.56 2.56 30.33
CA HIS A 44 17.23 3.82 30.01
C HIS A 44 16.27 4.77 29.27
N PRO A 45 16.12 6.03 29.72
CA PRO A 45 15.16 6.98 29.15
C PRO A 45 15.36 7.14 27.64
N ASP A 46 16.60 7.27 27.18
CA ASP A 46 16.93 7.40 25.76
C ASP A 46 16.39 6.26 24.90
N ARG A 47 16.41 5.01 25.39
CA ARG A 47 15.90 3.88 24.59
C ARG A 47 14.38 3.92 24.47
N VAL A 48 13.70 4.39 25.51
CA VAL A 48 12.24 4.56 25.47
C VAL A 48 11.91 5.68 24.48
N PHE A 49 12.63 6.80 24.56
CA PHE A 49 12.52 7.91 23.64
C PHE A 49 12.77 7.49 22.19
N TRP A 50 13.90 6.86 21.87
CA TRP A 50 14.23 6.40 20.51
C TRP A 50 13.20 5.41 19.96
N LYS A 51 12.68 4.52 20.80
CA LYS A 51 11.62 3.59 20.38
C LYS A 51 10.33 4.33 20.03
N GLN A 52 9.91 5.28 20.85
CA GLN A 52 8.74 6.11 20.59
C GLN A 52 8.95 6.99 19.36
N PHE A 53 10.14 7.57 19.21
CA PHE A 53 10.52 8.36 18.04
C PHE A 53 10.48 7.54 16.74
N HIS A 54 11.04 6.33 16.73
CA HIS A 54 10.94 5.45 15.56
C HIS A 54 9.49 5.06 15.25
N GLN A 55 8.67 4.83 16.27
CA GLN A 55 7.24 4.56 16.07
C GLN A 55 6.52 5.78 15.47
N LEU A 56 6.79 6.98 15.97
CA LEU A 56 6.27 8.24 15.44
C LEU A 56 6.71 8.45 13.99
N ARG A 57 8.02 8.35 13.70
CA ARG A 57 8.57 8.44 12.34
C ARG A 57 7.91 7.44 11.40
N SER A 58 7.75 6.18 11.82
CA SER A 58 7.10 5.16 10.99
C SER A 58 5.62 5.48 10.73
N SER A 59 4.94 6.13 11.68
CA SER A 59 3.54 6.54 11.53
C SER A 59 3.42 7.75 10.60
N LEU A 60 4.33 8.73 10.72
CA LEU A 60 4.43 9.89 9.84
C LEU A 60 4.73 9.49 8.40
N VAL A 61 5.69 8.59 8.17
CA VAL A 61 6.00 8.08 6.82
C VAL A 61 4.79 7.38 6.21
N ARG A 62 4.06 6.57 6.97
CA ARG A 62 2.84 5.93 6.49
C ARG A 62 1.74 6.94 6.17
N LEU A 63 1.58 7.97 7.00
CA LEU A 63 0.60 9.03 6.76
C LEU A 63 0.94 9.81 5.49
N TRP A 64 2.21 10.18 5.33
CA TRP A 64 2.69 10.89 4.14
C TRP A 64 2.50 10.07 2.86
N LEU A 65 2.86 8.79 2.88
CA LEU A 65 2.60 7.88 1.76
C LEU A 65 1.11 7.76 1.46
N ALA A 66 0.26 7.65 2.48
CA ALA A 66 -1.19 7.60 2.28
C ALA A 66 -1.73 8.88 1.63
N MET A 67 -1.24 10.06 2.06
CA MET A 67 -1.61 11.34 1.45
C MET A 67 -1.16 11.42 -0.01
N LEU A 68 0.09 11.02 -0.30
CA LEU A 68 0.63 10.97 -1.67
C LEU A 68 -0.22 10.06 -2.57
N PHE A 69 -0.55 8.85 -2.10
CA PHE A 69 -1.42 7.93 -2.84
C PHE A 69 -2.81 8.50 -3.07
N SER A 70 -3.41 9.15 -2.06
CA SER A 70 -4.72 9.78 -2.23
C SER A 70 -4.69 10.93 -3.23
N ALA A 71 -3.63 11.76 -3.22
CA ALA A 71 -3.48 12.86 -4.18
C ALA A 71 -3.33 12.34 -5.62
N LEU A 72 -2.50 11.30 -5.82
CA LEU A 72 -2.36 10.64 -7.13
C LEU A 72 -3.68 10.01 -7.59
N SER A 73 -4.43 9.38 -6.68
CA SER A 73 -5.73 8.80 -6.98
C SER A 73 -6.75 9.87 -7.39
N ILE A 74 -6.83 10.98 -6.67
CA ILE A 74 -7.73 12.10 -7.01
C ILE A 74 -7.33 12.70 -8.37
N GLY A 75 -6.05 13.00 -8.57
CA GLY A 75 -5.54 13.56 -9.83
C GLY A 75 -5.87 12.67 -11.03
N SER A 76 -5.81 11.36 -10.85
CA SER A 76 -6.15 10.41 -11.90
C SER A 76 -7.63 10.29 -12.20
N LEU A 77 -8.50 10.36 -11.19
CA LEU A 77 -9.94 10.35 -11.38
C LEU A 77 -10.39 11.61 -12.12
N VAL A 78 -9.78 12.75 -11.78
CA VAL A 78 -9.98 14.01 -12.50
C VAL A 78 -9.48 13.88 -13.94
N GLY A 79 -8.26 13.36 -14.15
CA GLY A 79 -7.72 13.12 -15.49
C GLY A 79 -8.59 12.19 -16.34
N MET A 80 -9.15 11.14 -15.73
CA MET A 80 -10.12 10.25 -16.36
C MET A 80 -11.40 10.96 -16.78
N ALA A 81 -11.97 11.75 -15.88
CA ALA A 81 -13.20 12.50 -16.15
C ALA A 81 -12.99 13.45 -17.34
N PHE A 82 -11.86 14.16 -17.39
CA PHE A 82 -11.51 15.01 -18.52
C PHE A 82 -11.32 14.21 -19.82
N TRP A 83 -10.66 13.06 -19.76
CA TRP A 83 -10.45 12.23 -20.95
C TRP A 83 -11.76 11.69 -21.50
N VAL A 84 -12.63 11.12 -20.65
CA VAL A 84 -13.95 10.61 -21.04
C VAL A 84 -14.79 11.75 -21.62
N GLN A 85 -14.80 12.92 -20.99
CA GLN A 85 -15.49 14.10 -21.52
C GLN A 85 -14.98 14.49 -22.91
N SER A 86 -13.66 14.46 -23.14
CA SER A 86 -13.07 14.82 -24.43
C SER A 86 -13.41 13.82 -25.56
N GLU A 87 -13.48 12.53 -25.25
CA GLU A 87 -13.87 11.50 -26.24
C GLU A 87 -15.38 11.56 -26.52
N LEU A 88 -16.21 11.86 -25.51
CA LEU A 88 -17.65 12.09 -25.69
C LEU A 88 -17.93 13.29 -26.60
N THR A 89 -17.25 14.41 -26.40
CA THR A 89 -17.43 15.60 -27.25
C THR A 89 -16.96 15.35 -28.68
N LEU A 90 -15.85 14.61 -28.87
CA LEU A 90 -15.38 14.20 -30.20
C LEU A 90 -16.36 13.23 -30.88
N ALA A 91 -16.97 12.30 -30.13
CA ALA A 91 -17.95 11.35 -30.66
C ALA A 91 -19.26 12.05 -31.04
N GLN A 92 -19.75 13.00 -30.23
CA GLN A 92 -20.91 13.83 -30.54
C GLN A 92 -20.70 14.66 -31.82
N GLY A 93 -19.48 15.11 -32.09
CA GLY A 93 -19.16 15.80 -33.35
C GLY A 93 -19.17 14.91 -34.60
N ARG A 94 -19.12 13.58 -34.46
CA ARG A 94 -19.07 12.63 -35.59
C ARG A 94 -20.35 11.85 -35.83
N LEU A 95 -21.21 11.71 -34.81
CA LEU A 95 -22.45 10.95 -34.90
C LEU A 95 -23.64 11.89 -34.73
N VAL A 96 -24.22 12.33 -35.86
CA VAL A 96 -25.57 12.91 -35.90
C VAL A 96 -26.57 11.76 -35.71
N MET A 97 -26.71 11.27 -34.49
CA MET A 97 -27.72 10.26 -34.11
C MET A 97 -28.53 10.84 -32.93
N PRO A 98 -29.77 11.31 -33.16
CA PRO A 98 -30.49 12.15 -32.20
C PRO A 98 -31.02 11.44 -30.94
N ASP A 99 -31.18 10.10 -30.92
CA ASP A 99 -32.01 9.47 -29.87
C ASP A 99 -31.33 8.51 -28.88
N LEU A 100 -30.02 8.24 -28.99
CA LEU A 100 -29.27 7.46 -27.97
C LEU A 100 -28.23 8.29 -27.19
N ALA A 101 -28.12 9.59 -27.47
CA ALA A 101 -26.87 10.34 -27.32
C ALA A 101 -26.53 10.84 -25.90
N ASN A 102 -27.39 10.65 -24.90
CA ASN A 102 -27.10 11.13 -23.54
C ASN A 102 -27.39 10.03 -22.50
N PRO A 103 -26.50 9.03 -22.33
CA PRO A 103 -26.47 8.30 -21.08
C PRO A 103 -26.40 9.35 -19.96
N SER A 104 -27.37 9.33 -19.05
CA SER A 104 -27.42 10.28 -17.95
C SER A 104 -26.06 10.28 -17.25
N VAL A 105 -25.56 11.45 -16.83
CA VAL A 105 -24.27 11.55 -16.11
C VAL A 105 -24.20 10.54 -14.94
N ALA A 106 -25.36 10.22 -14.36
CA ALA A 106 -25.54 9.17 -13.37
C ALA A 106 -25.13 7.77 -13.85
N THR A 107 -25.48 7.34 -15.08
CA THR A 107 -25.09 6.01 -15.60
C THR A 107 -23.59 5.92 -15.87
N GLN A 108 -22.96 6.99 -16.37
CA GLN A 108 -21.51 7.03 -16.56
C GLN A 108 -20.75 6.95 -15.24
N LEU A 109 -21.20 7.71 -14.22
CA LEU A 109 -20.63 7.66 -12.88
C LEU A 109 -20.81 6.28 -12.21
N LEU A 110 -21.95 5.63 -12.46
CA LEU A 110 -22.25 4.32 -11.91
C LEU A 110 -21.37 3.23 -12.53
N ILE A 111 -21.16 3.24 -13.84
CA ILE A 111 -20.25 2.31 -14.53
C ILE A 111 -18.81 2.54 -14.07
N ALA A 112 -18.35 3.78 -14.01
CA ALA A 112 -17.02 4.11 -13.49
C ALA A 112 -16.84 3.64 -12.04
N GLY A 113 -17.85 3.85 -11.20
CA GLY A 113 -17.87 3.38 -9.81
C GLY A 113 -17.78 1.86 -9.69
N ILE A 114 -18.52 1.11 -10.51
CA ILE A 114 -18.48 -0.36 -10.55
C ILE A 114 -17.10 -0.87 -10.98
N ILE A 115 -16.49 -0.26 -12.01
CA ILE A 115 -15.17 -0.63 -12.49
C ILE A 115 -14.13 -0.39 -11.39
N VAL A 116 -14.15 0.77 -10.72
CA VAL A 116 -13.24 1.06 -9.60
C VAL A 116 -13.41 0.05 -8.47
N LEU A 117 -14.66 -0.33 -8.15
CA LEU A 117 -14.97 -1.26 -7.06
C LEU A 117 -14.55 -2.70 -7.38
N LEU A 118 -14.82 -3.18 -8.60
CA LEU A 118 -14.36 -4.49 -9.09
C LEU A 118 -12.84 -4.56 -9.17
N THR A 119 -12.20 -3.52 -9.70
CA THR A 119 -10.73 -3.45 -9.79
C THR A 119 -10.12 -3.46 -8.39
N GLY A 120 -10.70 -2.71 -7.43
CA GLY A 120 -10.27 -2.74 -6.03
C GLY A 120 -10.43 -4.11 -5.36
N CYS A 121 -11.54 -4.80 -5.63
CA CYS A 121 -11.81 -6.15 -5.10
C CYS A 121 -10.87 -7.22 -5.68
N ILE A 122 -10.64 -7.19 -7.00
CA ILE A 122 -9.69 -8.08 -7.68
C ILE A 122 -8.28 -7.80 -7.17
N THR A 123 -7.85 -6.52 -7.15
CA THR A 123 -6.52 -6.15 -6.65
C THR A 123 -6.31 -6.61 -5.21
N ARG A 124 -7.32 -6.50 -4.33
CA ARG A 124 -7.30 -7.05 -2.96
C ARG A 124 -7.16 -8.57 -2.92
N ALA A 125 -7.97 -9.30 -3.69
CA ALA A 125 -7.94 -10.76 -3.73
C ALA A 125 -6.53 -11.24 -4.10
N ILE A 126 -5.86 -10.49 -4.95
CA ILE A 126 -4.54 -10.87 -5.41
C ILE A 126 -3.41 -10.30 -4.51
N TYR A 127 -3.57 -9.13 -3.86
CA TYR A 127 -2.63 -8.60 -2.85
C TYR A 127 -2.49 -9.46 -1.59
N ALA A 128 -3.52 -10.26 -1.28
CA ALA A 128 -3.48 -11.23 -0.18
C ALA A 128 -2.37 -12.29 -0.40
N HIS A 129 -1.94 -12.53 -1.63
CA HIS A 129 -0.80 -13.36 -1.95
C HIS A 129 0.45 -12.50 -2.13
N ARG A 130 1.42 -12.62 -1.20
CA ARG A 130 2.69 -11.88 -1.18
C ARG A 130 3.50 -11.98 -2.48
N LYS A 131 3.33 -13.08 -3.24
CA LYS A 131 3.90 -13.27 -4.59
C LYS A 131 3.33 -12.32 -5.64
N PHE A 132 2.19 -11.70 -5.39
CA PHE A 132 1.52 -10.86 -6.38
C PHE A 132 2.07 -9.44 -6.43
N ILE A 133 2.64 -8.89 -5.36
CA ILE A 133 3.33 -7.59 -5.46
C ILE A 133 4.49 -7.69 -6.46
N GLU A 134 5.18 -8.83 -6.49
CA GLU A 134 6.19 -9.14 -7.50
C GLU A 134 5.57 -9.28 -8.90
N VAL A 135 4.40 -9.93 -9.03
CA VAL A 135 3.71 -10.08 -10.32
C VAL A 135 3.12 -8.77 -10.84
N VAL A 136 2.57 -7.89 -9.99
CA VAL A 136 2.09 -6.55 -10.38
C VAL A 136 3.25 -5.65 -10.72
N GLY A 137 4.34 -5.71 -9.95
CA GLY A 137 5.59 -5.03 -10.29
C GLY A 137 6.11 -5.49 -11.64
N LEU A 138 6.16 -6.80 -11.88
CA LEU A 138 6.55 -7.40 -13.15
C LEU A 138 5.60 -6.98 -14.27
N PHE A 139 4.28 -6.96 -14.04
CA PHE A 139 3.28 -6.60 -15.04
C PHE A 139 3.36 -5.12 -15.41
N LEU A 140 3.52 -4.22 -14.43
CA LEU A 140 3.76 -2.80 -14.67
C LEU A 140 5.08 -2.57 -15.41
N LEU A 141 6.14 -3.31 -15.05
CA LEU A 141 7.44 -3.24 -15.71
C LEU A 141 7.37 -3.77 -17.14
N LEU A 142 6.64 -4.87 -17.38
CA LEU A 142 6.35 -5.39 -18.72
C LEU A 142 5.56 -4.38 -19.53
N THR A 143 4.50 -3.80 -18.96
CA THR A 143 3.65 -2.84 -19.66
C THR A 143 4.46 -1.59 -20.02
N PHE A 144 5.28 -1.09 -19.10
CA PHE A 144 6.20 0.01 -19.36
C PHE A 144 7.23 -0.34 -20.45
N PHE A 145 7.80 -1.55 -20.40
CA PHE A 145 8.75 -2.06 -21.38
C PHE A 145 8.13 -2.17 -22.79
N PHE A 146 6.92 -2.72 -22.91
CA PHE A 146 6.22 -2.81 -24.20
C PHE A 146 5.87 -1.42 -24.77
N VAL A 147 5.49 -0.47 -23.93
CA VAL A 147 5.22 0.92 -24.35
C VAL A 147 6.49 1.63 -24.80
N THR A 148 7.60 1.42 -24.08
CA THR A 148 8.90 1.98 -24.48
C THR A 148 9.45 1.31 -25.73
N ILE A 149 9.24 0.00 -25.91
CA ILE A 149 9.55 -0.70 -27.16
C ILE A 149 8.75 -0.11 -28.30
N ASP A 150 7.42 0.01 -28.21
CA ASP A 150 6.61 0.59 -29.30
C ASP A 150 7.11 1.99 -29.67
N ALA A 151 7.46 2.81 -28.67
CA ALA A 151 8.00 4.16 -28.90
C ALA A 151 9.40 4.14 -29.56
N SER A 152 10.30 3.26 -29.10
CA SER A 152 11.67 3.18 -29.60
C SER A 152 11.76 2.46 -30.95
N PHE A 153 10.95 1.44 -31.18
CA PHE A 153 10.78 0.77 -32.47
C PHE A 153 10.25 1.75 -33.53
N GLY A 154 9.30 2.61 -33.14
CA GLY A 154 8.84 3.71 -34.00
C GLY A 154 9.97 4.68 -34.38
N GLY A 155 10.89 4.98 -33.46
CA GLY A 155 12.07 5.82 -33.72
C GLY A 155 13.10 5.16 -34.63
N VAL A 156 13.42 3.89 -34.39
CA VAL A 156 14.38 3.11 -35.19
C VAL A 156 13.88 2.92 -36.62
N MET A 157 12.59 2.61 -36.80
CA MET A 157 12.01 2.43 -38.13
C MET A 157 11.99 3.72 -38.95
N ARG A 158 11.87 4.89 -38.31
CA ARG A 158 12.05 6.19 -38.99
C ARG A 158 13.51 6.41 -39.40
N PHE A 159 14.45 6.12 -38.51
CA PHE A 159 15.88 6.26 -38.82
C PHE A 159 16.31 5.35 -39.98
N VAL A 160 15.86 4.09 -40.00
CA VAL A 160 16.15 3.15 -41.11
C VAL A 160 15.53 3.60 -42.42
N ARG A 161 14.30 4.15 -42.38
CA ARG A 161 13.66 4.75 -43.58
C ARG A 161 14.52 5.87 -44.16
N ASP A 162 14.97 6.79 -43.30
CA ASP A 162 15.81 7.92 -43.71
C ASP A 162 17.16 7.45 -44.28
N LEU A 163 17.67 6.31 -43.80
CA LEU A 163 18.95 5.74 -44.25
C LEU A 163 18.85 4.97 -45.58
N VAL A 164 17.75 4.23 -45.78
CA VAL A 164 17.59 3.30 -46.93
C VAL A 164 16.90 3.99 -48.11
N GLY A 165 16.24 5.14 -47.90
CA GLY A 165 15.56 5.88 -48.96
C GLY A 165 14.41 5.10 -49.61
N SER A 166 13.85 4.13 -48.90
CA SER A 166 12.86 3.19 -49.40
C SER A 166 11.43 3.59 -49.01
N ASP A 167 10.53 3.61 -49.99
CA ASP A 167 9.09 3.89 -49.85
C ASP A 167 8.31 2.75 -49.17
N VAL A 168 8.92 2.00 -48.25
CA VAL A 168 8.19 0.99 -47.49
C VAL A 168 7.27 1.69 -46.50
N THR A 169 5.97 1.66 -46.80
CA THR A 169 4.88 2.09 -45.92
C THR A 169 4.78 1.15 -44.74
N ILE A 170 5.55 1.45 -43.69
CA ILE A 170 5.38 0.85 -42.38
C ILE A 170 4.15 1.48 -41.76
N ASP A 171 3.12 0.69 -41.47
CA ASP A 171 1.94 1.11 -40.73
C ASP A 171 2.34 1.36 -39.27
N LEU A 172 2.84 2.57 -39.00
CA LEU A 172 3.04 3.02 -37.63
C LEU A 172 1.67 3.41 -37.05
N PRO A 173 1.37 3.03 -35.79
CA PRO A 173 0.17 3.49 -35.12
C PRO A 173 0.12 5.02 -35.17
N SER A 174 -1.03 5.56 -35.55
CA SER A 174 -1.20 7.01 -35.68
C SER A 174 -0.84 7.70 -34.35
N GLY A 175 -0.30 8.92 -34.39
CA GLY A 175 0.09 9.64 -33.18
C GLY A 175 -1.05 9.76 -32.14
N ARG A 176 -2.31 9.79 -32.62
CA ARG A 176 -3.52 9.76 -31.78
C ARG A 176 -3.71 8.44 -31.05
N GLU A 177 -3.39 7.32 -31.70
CA GLU A 177 -3.50 6.00 -31.09
C GLU A 177 -2.41 5.78 -30.04
N LEU A 178 -1.19 6.24 -30.31
CA LEU A 178 -0.11 6.24 -29.30
C LEU A 178 -0.49 7.11 -28.09
N GLN A 179 -1.07 8.29 -28.34
CA GLN A 179 -1.56 9.18 -27.28
C GLN A 179 -2.68 8.53 -26.45
N ARG A 180 -3.64 7.84 -27.08
CA ARG A 180 -4.69 7.08 -26.36
C ARG A 180 -4.13 5.96 -25.49
N ARG A 181 -3.14 5.20 -25.99
CA ARG A 181 -2.48 4.14 -25.21
C ARG A 181 -1.76 4.72 -23.99
N LEU A 182 -1.06 5.84 -24.16
CA LEU A 182 -0.36 6.54 -23.07
C LEU A 182 -1.33 7.09 -22.03
N LEU A 183 -2.46 7.66 -22.47
CA LEU A 183 -3.52 8.15 -21.60
C LEU A 183 -4.19 7.02 -20.82
N THR A 184 -4.46 5.89 -21.48
CA THR A 184 -5.03 4.71 -20.83
C THR A 184 -4.11 4.20 -19.73
N LEU A 185 -2.79 4.21 -19.95
CA LEU A 185 -1.78 3.85 -18.94
C LEU A 185 -1.70 4.84 -17.77
N MET A 186 -1.68 6.14 -18.08
CA MET A 186 -1.70 7.23 -17.08
C MET A 186 -2.93 7.15 -16.17
N VAL A 187 -4.02 6.61 -16.68
CA VAL A 187 -5.28 6.37 -15.97
C VAL A 187 -5.25 5.07 -15.15
N PHE A 188 -4.74 3.99 -15.74
CA PHE A 188 -4.79 2.67 -15.13
C PHE A 188 -3.90 2.56 -13.91
N ILE A 189 -2.71 3.18 -13.98
CA ILE A 189 -1.71 3.13 -12.90
C ILE A 189 -2.30 3.69 -11.59
N PRO A 190 -2.88 4.91 -11.57
CA PRO A 190 -3.45 5.44 -10.33
C PRO A 190 -4.69 4.70 -9.83
N VAL A 191 -5.55 4.19 -10.71
CA VAL A 191 -6.72 3.37 -10.29
C VAL A 191 -6.26 2.10 -9.59
N LEU A 192 -5.21 1.45 -10.11
CA LEU A 192 -4.55 0.33 -9.45
C LEU A 192 -3.96 0.74 -8.09
N LEU A 193 -3.24 1.87 -8.02
CA LEU A 193 -2.64 2.36 -6.77
C LEU A 193 -3.71 2.74 -5.72
N ALA A 194 -4.82 3.34 -6.15
CA ALA A 194 -5.98 3.65 -5.32
C ALA A 194 -6.61 2.38 -4.75
N GLY A 195 -6.82 1.38 -5.61
CA GLY A 195 -7.34 0.06 -5.22
C GLY A 195 -6.43 -0.63 -4.20
N MET A 196 -5.11 -0.55 -4.38
CA MET A 196 -4.13 -1.07 -3.43
C MET A 196 -4.20 -0.36 -2.07
N GLY A 197 -4.31 0.97 -2.06
CA GLY A 197 -4.42 1.77 -0.84
C GLY A 197 -5.66 1.42 0.00
N LEU A 198 -6.82 1.34 -0.65
CA LEU A 198 -8.07 0.92 -0.01
C LEU A 198 -8.02 -0.53 0.49
N GLY A 199 -7.44 -1.43 -0.30
CA GLY A 199 -7.25 -2.84 0.06
C GLY A 199 -6.43 -3.02 1.33
N GLU A 200 -5.32 -2.29 1.47
CA GLU A 200 -4.46 -2.32 2.66
C GLU A 200 -5.18 -1.73 3.89
N LEU A 201 -5.98 -0.68 3.72
CA LEU A 201 -6.71 -0.06 4.82
C LEU A 201 -7.77 -1.03 5.39
N LEU A 202 -8.52 -1.70 4.52
CA LEU A 202 -9.46 -2.76 4.88
C LEU A 202 -8.74 -3.93 5.58
N ASN A 203 -7.59 -4.36 5.07
CA ASN A 203 -6.80 -5.44 5.67
C ASN A 203 -6.37 -5.08 7.10
N ARG A 204 -5.91 -3.85 7.32
CA ARG A 204 -5.57 -3.37 8.68
C ARG A 204 -6.77 -3.39 9.62
N MET A 205 -7.96 -3.06 9.13
CA MET A 205 -9.18 -3.15 9.94
C MET A 205 -9.52 -4.60 10.29
N LEU A 206 -9.42 -5.52 9.33
CA LEU A 206 -9.67 -6.95 9.54
C LEU A 206 -8.67 -7.56 10.54
N VAL A 207 -7.37 -7.33 10.34
CA VAL A 207 -6.32 -7.81 11.26
C VAL A 207 -6.47 -7.21 12.65
N LYS A 208 -6.87 -5.93 12.78
CA LYS A 208 -7.22 -5.33 14.07
C LYS A 208 -8.41 -6.05 14.71
N GLY A 209 -9.43 -6.39 13.93
CA GLY A 209 -10.58 -7.18 14.36
C GLY A 209 -10.18 -8.57 14.88
N GLU A 210 -9.36 -9.30 14.13
CA GLU A 210 -8.86 -10.62 14.53
C GLU A 210 -8.00 -10.56 15.79
N ARG A 211 -7.07 -9.60 15.89
CA ARG A 211 -6.26 -9.41 17.11
C ARG A 211 -7.14 -9.13 18.32
N LYS A 212 -8.18 -8.30 18.18
CA LYS A 212 -9.17 -8.08 19.25
C LYS A 212 -9.87 -9.38 19.61
N ARG A 213 -10.33 -10.17 18.63
CA ARG A 213 -10.96 -11.48 18.86
C ARG A 213 -10.04 -12.45 19.61
N ILE A 214 -8.80 -12.62 19.16
CA ILE A 214 -7.80 -13.48 19.79
C ILE A 214 -7.49 -13.02 21.22
N SER A 215 -7.38 -11.71 21.46
CA SER A 215 -7.15 -11.18 22.81
C SER A 215 -8.31 -11.50 23.77
N ARG A 216 -9.56 -11.43 23.29
CA ARG A 216 -10.75 -11.80 24.09
C ARG A 216 -10.73 -13.29 24.42
N ILE A 217 -10.38 -14.14 23.45
CA ILE A 217 -10.26 -15.60 23.66
C ILE A 217 -9.17 -15.89 24.70
N ARG A 218 -7.97 -15.30 24.56
CA ARG A 218 -6.88 -15.48 25.54
C ARG A 218 -7.27 -15.01 26.95
N LYS A 219 -7.99 -13.88 27.07
CA LYS A 219 -8.51 -13.41 28.37
C LYS A 219 -9.50 -14.40 28.98
N ARG A 220 -10.39 -15.00 28.18
CA ARG A 220 -11.34 -16.03 28.64
C ARG A 220 -10.61 -17.30 29.09
N LEU A 221 -9.58 -17.75 28.36
CA LEU A 221 -8.78 -18.91 28.74
C LEU A 221 -8.02 -18.69 30.05
N ARG A 222 -7.39 -17.53 30.24
CA ARG A 222 -6.71 -17.20 31.51
C ARG A 222 -7.65 -17.21 32.73
N ARG A 223 -8.87 -16.69 32.57
CA ARG A 223 -9.91 -16.72 33.63
C ARG A 223 -10.40 -18.13 33.98
N ARG A 224 -10.29 -19.08 33.05
CA ARG A 224 -10.63 -20.49 33.31
C ARG A 224 -9.52 -21.18 34.09
N GLN A 225 -8.26 -20.95 33.71
CA GLN A 225 -7.10 -21.49 34.43
C GLN A 225 -7.07 -21.02 35.88
N SER A 226 -7.29 -19.72 36.14
CA SER A 226 -7.32 -19.17 37.50
C SER A 226 -8.51 -19.60 38.38
N ARG A 227 -9.42 -20.46 37.89
CA ARG A 227 -10.51 -21.04 38.69
C ARG A 227 -10.28 -22.52 39.01
N GLN A 228 -9.28 -23.13 38.38
CA GLN A 228 -8.90 -24.53 38.61
C GLN A 228 -7.74 -24.67 39.60
N ASP A 229 -6.96 -23.59 39.77
CA ASP A 229 -5.99 -23.41 40.86
C ASP A 229 -6.69 -22.80 42.08
#